data_AF-A0AAU2MN38-F1
#
_entry.id   AF-A0AAU2MN38-F1
#
_cell.length_a   1.000
_cell.length_b   1.000
_cell.length_c   1.000
_cell.angle_alpha   90.00
_cell.angle_beta   90.00
_cell.angle_gamma   90.00
#
_symmetry.space_group_name_H-M   'P 1'
#
loop_
_entity.id
_entity.type
_entity.pdbx_description
1 polymer ?
#
loop_
_entity_poly.entity_id
_entity_poly.type
_entity_poly.pdbx_seq_one_letter_code
_entity_poly.pdbx_strand_id
1 'polypeptide(L)'
;MAQSAVLRHLDRRAAGLYPGPAYEGWAQALTQATIDHPFLAQRLREWSLFRAVTLEMPWQPDDLLAASNWLQLKTAAGTNTEAIEILAEAGRTKRIRNTARTGLNHRSES
;
A
#
# COMPACT_ATOMS: atom_id res chain seq x y z
N MET A 1 -18.25 -14.67 -3.86
CA MET A 1 -17.26 -15.06 -4.90
C MET A 1 -16.92 -13.93 -5.88
N ALA A 2 -17.89 -13.14 -6.37
CA ALA A 2 -17.61 -12.05 -7.33
C ALA A 2 -16.67 -10.94 -6.77
N GLN A 3 -16.90 -10.49 -5.53
CA GLN A 3 -16.11 -9.39 -4.93
C GLN A 3 -14.62 -9.71 -4.79
N SER A 4 -14.26 -10.96 -4.44
CA SER A 4 -12.87 -11.39 -4.35
C SER A 4 -12.18 -11.44 -5.72
N ALA A 5 -12.91 -11.80 -6.78
CA ALA A 5 -12.39 -11.80 -8.14
C ALA A 5 -12.13 -10.36 -8.64
N VAL A 6 -13.06 -9.44 -8.36
CA VAL A 6 -12.90 -8.01 -8.68
C VAL A 6 -11.74 -7.39 -7.90
N LEU A 7 -11.62 -7.67 -6.59
CA LEU A 7 -10.49 -7.22 -5.79
C LEU A 7 -9.16 -7.71 -6.36
N ARG A 8 -9.07 -9.01 -6.69
CA ARG A 8 -7.86 -9.60 -7.28
C ARG A 8 -7.51 -8.96 -8.62
N HIS A 9 -8.51 -8.61 -9.43
CA HIS A 9 -8.30 -7.90 -10.69
C HIS A 9 -7.77 -6.48 -10.45
N LEU A 10 -8.37 -5.74 -9.52
CA LEU A 10 -7.91 -4.41 -9.09
C LEU A 10 -6.45 -4.48 -8.63
N ASP A 11 -6.13 -5.39 -7.71
CA ASP A 11 -4.77 -5.55 -7.17
C ASP A 11 -3.76 -5.87 -8.26
N ARG A 12 -4.10 -6.77 -9.18
CA ARG A 12 -3.22 -7.11 -10.31
C ARG A 12 -3.00 -5.90 -11.23
N ARG A 13 -4.06 -5.15 -11.53
CA ARG A 13 -3.97 -4.00 -12.43
C ARG A 13 -3.15 -2.88 -11.81
N ALA A 14 -3.40 -2.57 -10.54
CA ALA A 14 -2.64 -1.58 -9.79
C ALA A 14 -1.15 -1.97 -9.70
N ALA A 15 -0.83 -3.25 -9.49
CA ALA A 15 0.55 -3.73 -9.46
C ALA A 15 1.33 -3.43 -10.74
N GLY A 16 0.68 -3.54 -11.90
CA GLY A 16 1.29 -3.24 -13.19
C GLY A 16 1.32 -1.76 -13.57
N LEU A 17 0.51 -0.92 -12.90
CA LEU A 17 0.38 0.50 -13.24
C LEU A 17 1.09 1.44 -12.28
N TYR A 18 1.22 1.07 -10.99
CA TYR A 18 1.65 2.01 -9.94
C TYR A 18 2.99 2.73 -10.23
N PRO A 19 4.00 2.13 -10.88
CA PRO A 19 5.25 2.86 -11.16
C PRO A 19 5.08 3.93 -12.25
N GLY A 20 4.07 3.80 -13.10
CA GLY A 20 3.90 4.63 -14.30
C GLY A 20 2.88 5.77 -14.14
N PRO A 21 2.84 6.70 -15.11
CA PRO A 21 1.88 7.81 -15.13
C PRO A 21 0.44 7.35 -15.43
N ALA A 22 0.27 6.22 -16.10
CA ALA A 22 -1.04 5.65 -16.42
C ALA A 22 -1.87 5.28 -15.17
N TYR A 23 -1.25 5.23 -14.00
CA TYR A 23 -1.93 4.98 -12.73
C TYR A 23 -3.00 6.03 -12.43
N GLU A 24 -2.73 7.32 -12.66
CA GLU A 24 -3.59 8.43 -12.21
C GLU A 24 -4.93 8.43 -12.94
N GLY A 25 -4.91 8.37 -14.28
CA GLY A 25 -6.14 8.28 -15.06
C GLY A 25 -6.94 7.01 -14.76
N TRP A 26 -6.25 5.88 -14.53
CA TRP A 26 -6.91 4.64 -14.12
C TRP A 26 -7.55 4.73 -12.73
N ALA A 27 -6.85 5.28 -11.75
CA ALA A 27 -7.36 5.44 -10.39
C ALA A 27 -8.54 6.42 -10.34
N GLN A 28 -8.51 7.50 -11.13
CA GLN A 28 -9.62 8.44 -11.23
C GLN A 28 -10.88 7.76 -11.80
N ALA A 29 -10.74 7.01 -12.89
CA ALA A 29 -11.85 6.26 -13.48
C ALA A 29 -12.42 5.23 -12.50
N LEU A 30 -11.53 4.50 -11.79
CA LEU A 30 -11.96 3.46 -10.85
C LEU A 30 -12.58 4.03 -9.57
N THR A 31 -12.21 5.25 -9.17
CA THR A 31 -12.85 5.94 -8.04
C THR A 31 -14.34 6.13 -8.30
N GLN A 32 -14.73 6.52 -9.52
CA GLN A 32 -16.13 6.65 -9.91
C GLN A 32 -16.83 5.28 -9.95
N ALA A 33 -16.18 4.28 -10.54
CA ALA A 33 -16.74 2.94 -10.67
C ALA A 33 -16.88 2.18 -9.33
N THR A 34 -16.23 2.64 -8.26
CA THR A 34 -16.23 1.97 -6.95
C THR A 34 -16.95 2.75 -5.85
N ILE A 35 -17.68 3.83 -6.21
CA ILE A 35 -18.36 4.71 -5.25
C ILE A 35 -19.33 3.95 -4.33
N ASP A 36 -20.11 3.03 -4.89
CA ASP A 36 -21.06 2.18 -4.14
C ASP A 36 -20.42 0.89 -3.59
N HIS A 37 -19.09 0.80 -3.65
CA HIS A 37 -18.32 -0.37 -3.24
C HIS A 37 -17.21 0.03 -2.25
N PRO A 38 -17.56 0.35 -0.97
CA PRO A 38 -16.63 0.91 0.01
C PRO A 38 -15.33 0.13 0.18
N PHE A 39 -15.40 -1.20 0.11
CA PHE A 39 -14.22 -2.06 0.22
C PHE A 39 -13.26 -1.92 -0.97
N LEU A 40 -13.79 -1.79 -2.20
CA LEU A 40 -12.98 -1.57 -3.40
C LEU A 40 -12.41 -0.14 -3.41
N ALA A 41 -13.22 0.85 -3.02
CA ALA A 41 -12.78 2.22 -2.86
C ALA A 41 -11.65 2.35 -1.81
N GLN A 42 -11.76 1.64 -0.69
CA GLN A 42 -10.70 1.58 0.31
C GLN A 42 -9.43 0.93 -0.24
N ARG A 43 -9.54 -0.21 -0.93
CA ARG A 43 -8.36 -0.86 -1.53
C ARG A 43 -7.69 0.05 -2.56
N LEU A 44 -8.46 0.79 -3.36
CA LEU A 44 -7.92 1.77 -4.31
C LEU A 44 -7.15 2.90 -3.61
N ARG A 45 -7.72 3.49 -2.54
CA ARG A 45 -7.01 4.50 -1.73
C ARG A 45 -5.70 3.97 -1.17
N GLU A 46 -5.71 2.74 -0.66
CA GLU A 46 -4.50 2.11 -0.13
C GLU A 46 -3.45 1.86 -1.22
N TRP A 47 -3.85 1.55 -2.45
CA TRP A 47 -2.92 1.49 -3.57
C TRP A 47 -2.33 2.87 -3.92
N SER A 48 -3.11 3.95 -3.84
CA SER A 48 -2.61 5.30 -4.06
C SER A 48 -1.58 5.69 -3.00
N LEU A 49 -1.83 5.36 -1.73
CA LEU A 49 -0.88 5.56 -0.64
C LEU A 49 0.39 4.71 -0.82
N PHE A 50 0.24 3.43 -1.19
CA PHE A 50 1.38 2.56 -1.51
C PHE A 50 2.25 3.16 -2.61
N ARG A 51 1.63 3.70 -3.67
CA ARG A 51 2.33 4.37 -4.75
C ARG A 51 3.09 5.59 -4.23
N ALA A 52 2.43 6.46 -3.45
CA ALA A 52 3.06 7.67 -2.92
C ALA A 52 4.30 7.35 -2.08
N VAL A 53 4.18 6.37 -1.16
CA VAL A 53 5.30 5.89 -0.35
C VAL A 53 6.43 5.32 -1.21
N THR A 54 6.09 4.46 -2.18
CA THR A 54 7.08 3.73 -3.00
C THR A 54 7.82 4.64 -3.97
N LEU A 55 7.15 5.68 -4.48
CA LEU A 55 7.71 6.66 -5.41
C LEU A 55 8.21 7.92 -4.72
N GLU A 56 8.35 7.89 -3.39
CA GLU A 56 8.84 9.01 -2.56
C GLU A 56 8.09 10.34 -2.84
N MET A 57 6.80 10.23 -3.19
CA MET A 57 5.91 11.38 -3.31
C MET A 57 5.48 11.83 -1.91
N PRO A 58 4.89 13.02 -1.73
CA PRO A 58 4.36 13.39 -0.43
C PRO A 58 3.28 12.41 0.07
N TRP A 59 3.42 11.94 1.30
CA TRP A 59 2.45 11.10 2.02
C TRP A 59 2.44 11.46 3.50
N GLN A 60 1.43 11.03 4.25
CA GLN A 60 1.34 11.27 5.69
C GLN A 60 1.57 9.97 6.47
N PRO A 61 2.44 9.96 7.49
CA PRO A 61 2.66 8.81 8.37
C PRO A 61 1.38 8.24 8.99
N ASP A 62 0.48 9.12 9.42
CA ASP A 62 -0.77 8.72 10.06
C ASP A 62 -1.69 7.93 9.11
N ASP A 63 -1.70 8.27 7.82
CA ASP A 63 -2.47 7.53 6.82
C ASP A 63 -1.95 6.09 6.69
N LEU A 64 -0.63 5.89 6.78
CA LEU A 64 -0.01 4.57 6.74
C LEU A 64 -0.34 3.76 8.00
N LEU A 65 -0.29 4.39 9.17
CA LEU A 65 -0.60 3.75 10.46
C LEU A 65 -2.09 3.39 10.60
N ALA A 66 -2.97 4.19 10.01
CA ALA A 66 -4.41 3.92 9.97
C ALA A 66 -4.81 2.85 8.94
N ALA A 67 -3.95 2.55 7.95
CA ALA A 67 -4.26 1.64 6.85
C ALA A 67 -4.44 0.17 7.25
N SER A 68 -5.01 -0.62 6.33
CA SER A 68 -5.22 -2.05 6.57
C SER A 68 -3.91 -2.83 6.72
N ASN A 69 -4.03 -4.01 7.35
CA ASN A 69 -2.92 -4.96 7.45
C ASN A 69 -2.31 -5.30 6.07
N TRP A 70 -3.12 -5.31 5.01
CA TRP A 70 -2.63 -5.58 3.65
C TRP A 70 -1.67 -4.49 3.19
N LEU A 71 -2.02 -3.21 3.36
CA LEU A 71 -1.13 -2.12 2.95
C LEU A 71 0.13 -2.11 3.79
N GLN A 72 -0.02 -2.17 5.12
CA GLN A 72 1.14 -2.12 6.00
C GLN A 72 2.10 -3.30 5.79
N LEU A 73 1.61 -4.53 5.58
CA LEU A 73 2.49 -5.66 5.24
C LEU A 73 3.22 -5.45 3.92
N LYS A 74 2.52 -4.87 2.93
CA LYS A 74 3.11 -4.61 1.62
C LYS A 74 4.19 -3.52 1.68
N THR A 75 3.94 -2.45 2.42
CA THR A 75 4.90 -1.36 2.64
C THR A 75 6.08 -1.82 3.49
N ALA A 76 5.86 -2.64 4.53
CA ALA A 76 6.92 -3.21 5.37
C ALA A 76 7.90 -4.11 4.59
N ALA A 77 7.43 -4.72 3.49
CA ALA A 77 8.26 -5.51 2.58
C ALA A 77 8.82 -4.69 1.39
N GLY A 78 8.59 -3.38 1.38
CA GLY A 78 9.00 -2.46 0.32
C GLY A 78 10.42 -1.94 0.49
N THR A 79 10.70 -0.78 -0.12
CA THR A 79 12.04 -0.18 -0.16
C THR A 79 12.16 1.17 0.51
N ASN A 80 11.05 1.83 0.87
CA ASN A 80 11.07 3.13 1.53
C ASN A 80 11.46 2.98 3.01
N THR A 81 12.65 3.46 3.37
CA THR A 81 13.22 3.31 4.72
C THR A 81 12.37 3.99 5.79
N GLU A 82 11.94 5.23 5.57
CA GLU A 82 11.11 6.00 6.53
C GLU A 82 9.82 5.24 6.87
N ALA A 83 9.12 4.74 5.85
CA ALA A 83 7.90 3.97 6.05
C ALA A 83 8.15 2.65 6.78
N ILE A 84 9.27 1.98 6.51
CA ILE A 84 9.65 0.75 7.19
C ILE A 84 9.98 1.03 8.66
N GLU A 85 10.71 2.10 8.98
CA GLU A 85 11.02 2.50 10.37
C GLU A 85 9.74 2.79 11.16
N ILE A 86 8.82 3.56 10.60
CA ILE A 86 7.51 3.83 11.20
C ILE A 86 6.75 2.52 11.47
N LEU A 87 6.73 1.60 10.50
CA LEU A 87 6.03 0.31 10.65
C LEU A 87 6.74 -0.66 11.61
N ALA A 88 8.06 -0.59 11.76
CA ALA A 88 8.83 -1.38 12.71
C ALA A 88 8.48 -1.02 14.16
N GLU A 89 8.13 0.25 14.41
CA GLU A 89 7.77 0.76 15.72
C GLU A 89 6.27 0.63 15.99
N ALA A 90 5.45 1.24 15.12
CA ALA A 90 4.03 1.45 15.34
C ALA A 90 3.10 0.60 14.45
N GLY A 91 3.66 -0.36 13.70
CA GLY A 91 2.87 -1.25 12.84
C GLY A 91 1.74 -1.96 13.58
N ARG A 92 0.56 -2.04 12.95
CA ARG A 92 -0.71 -2.44 13.56
C ARG A 92 -0.69 -3.84 14.19
N THR A 93 0.16 -4.73 13.69
CA THR A 93 0.30 -6.10 14.20
C THR A 93 1.76 -6.44 14.47
N LYS A 94 1.98 -7.43 15.34
CA LYS A 94 3.32 -8.00 15.57
C LYS A 94 3.97 -8.49 14.27
N ARG A 95 3.19 -9.10 13.36
CA ARG A 95 3.69 -9.56 12.07
C ARG A 95 4.24 -8.41 11.24
N ILE A 96 3.51 -7.29 11.16
CA ILE A 96 3.93 -6.09 10.42
C ILE A 96 5.23 -5.54 10.99
N ARG A 97 5.28 -5.30 12.31
CA ARG A 97 6.48 -4.81 12.99
C ARG A 97 7.69 -5.71 12.77
N ASN A 98 7.51 -7.02 12.86
CA ASN A 98 8.58 -7.98 12.63
C ASN A 98 9.06 -7.96 11.18
N THR A 99 8.15 -7.95 10.19
CA THR A 99 8.52 -7.85 8.77
C THR A 99 9.35 -6.61 8.50
N ALA A 100 8.94 -5.45 9.04
CA ALA A 100 9.67 -4.21 8.88
C ALA A 100 11.07 -4.26 9.52
N ARG A 101 11.18 -4.75 10.77
CA ARG A 101 12.48 -4.89 11.46
C ARG A 101 13.45 -5.80 10.72
N THR A 102 12.96 -6.93 10.20
CA THR A 102 13.79 -7.82 9.37
C THR A 102 14.30 -7.12 8.11
N GLY A 103 13.46 -6.30 7.47
CA GLY A 103 13.85 -5.49 6.32
C GLY A 103 14.94 -4.46 6.64
N LEU A 104 14.88 -3.80 7.81
CA LEU A 104 15.91 -2.86 8.27
C LEU A 104 17.24 -3.56 8.54
N ASN A 105 17.22 -4.69 9.26
CA ASN A 105 18.44 -5.43 9.58
C ASN A 105 19.20 -5.86 8.32
N HIS A 106 18.47 -6.38 7.31
CA HIS A 106 19.09 -6.81 6.06
C HIS A 106 19.74 -5.66 5.28
N ARG A 107 19.21 -4.43 5.42
CA ARG A 107 19.73 -3.23 4.76
C ARG A 107 20.95 -2.65 5.47
N SER A 108 21.04 -2.78 6.79
CA SER A 108 22.23 -2.36 7.56
C SER A 108 23.44 -3.26 7.34
N GLU A 109 23.23 -4.49 6.86
CA GLU A 109 24.27 -5.48 6.57
C GLU A 109 24.81 -5.42 5.12
N SER A 110 24.19 -4.61 4.25
CA SER A 110 24.56 -4.44 2.83
C SER A 110 25.35 -3.16 2.59
#